data_AF-A0A5D3E8H0-F1
#
_entry.id   AF-A0A5D3E8H0-F1
#
_cell.length_a   1.000
_cell.length_b   1.000
_cell.length_c   1.000
_cell.angle_alpha   90.00
_cell.angle_beta   90.00
_cell.angle_gamma   90.00
#
_symmetry.space_group_name_H-M   'P 1'
#
loop_
_entity.id
_entity.type
_entity.pdbx_description
1 polymer ?
#
loop_
_entity_poly.entity_id
_entity_poly.type
_entity_poly.pdbx_seq_one_letter_code
_entity_poly.pdbx_strand_id
1 'polypeptide(L)' 'MERRQDGRPIEFSIEYCKKSTGELIRYERAVLTSFHSSGSTINVLPAGESTPRKIRRCLITRFNNIKVYF' A
#
# COMPACT_ATOMS: atom_id res chain seq x y z
N MET A 1 -11.60 -1.61 0.66
CA MET A 1 -10.66 -0.48 0.62
C MET A 1 -11.20 0.52 -0.38
N GLU A 2 -11.65 1.66 0.12
CA GLU A 2 -12.18 2.74 -0.70
C GLU A 2 -11.02 3.45 -1.41
N ARG A 3 -11.21 3.82 -2.68
CA ARG A 3 -10.15 4.39 -3.54
C ARG A 3 -10.21 5.91 -3.63
N ARG A 4 -11.40 6.48 -3.48
CA ARG A 4 -11.65 7.90 -3.64
C ARG A 4 -12.66 8.37 -2.60
N GLN A 5 -12.45 9.58 -2.10
CA GLN A 5 -13.38 10.34 -1.28
C GLN A 5 -13.59 11.67 -2.00
N ASP A 6 -14.84 12.05 -2.25
CA ASP A 6 -15.19 13.29 -2.99
C ASP A 6 -14.49 13.40 -4.35
N GLY A 7 -14.37 12.26 -5.05
CA GLY A 7 -13.70 12.17 -6.35
C GLY A 7 -12.17 12.23 -6.30
N ARG A 8 -11.55 12.46 -5.13
CA ARG A 8 -10.10 12.53 -4.95
C ARG A 8 -9.53 11.21 -4.43
N PRO A 9 -8.33 10.77 -4.86
CA PRO A 9 -7.68 9.61 -4.26
C PRO A 9 -7.50 9.77 -2.75
N ILE A 10 -7.79 8.71 -2.01
CA ILE A 10 -7.57 8.69 -0.56
C ILE A 10 -6.11 8.37 -0.28
N GLU A 11 -5.44 9.25 0.45
CA GLU A 11 -4.09 8.98 0.94
C GLU A 11 -4.14 8.08 2.19
N PHE A 12 -3.16 7.18 2.29
CA PHE A 12 -2.95 6.34 3.46
C PHE A 12 -1.47 6.07 3.69
N SER A 13 -1.13 5.66 4.90
CA SER A 13 0.20 5.11 5.20
C SER A 13 0.18 3.59 5.10
N ILE A 14 1.29 3.00 4.64
CA ILE A 14 1.44 1.55 4.49
C ILE A 14 2.85 1.13 4.86
N GLU A 15 2.96 -0.01 5.55
CA GLU A 15 4.22 -0.66 5.85
C GLU A 15 4.18 -2.11 5.34
N TYR A 16 5.27 -2.57 4.72
CA TYR A 16 5.40 -3.95 4.27
C TYR A 16 6.83 -4.46 4.38
N CYS A 17 6.97 -5.77 4.55
CA CYS A 17 8.26 -6.45 4.53
C CYS A 17 8.71 -6.71 3.08
N LYS A 18 9.88 -6.19 2.71
CA LYS A 18 10.48 -6.42 1.39
C LYS A 18 10.98 -7.87 1.31
N LYS A 19 10.32 -8.69 0.49
CA LYS A 19 10.62 -10.13 0.37
C LYS A 19 12.11 -10.46 0.17
N SER A 20 12.84 -9.64 -0.59
CA SER A 20 14.23 -9.91 -0.93
C SER A 20 15.23 -9.63 0.20
N THR A 21 14.91 -8.70 1.11
CA THR A 21 15.85 -8.25 2.15
C THR A 21 15.34 -8.44 3.58
N GLY A 22 14.04 -8.66 3.76
CA GLY A 22 13.40 -8.67 5.09
C GLY A 22 13.18 -7.27 5.68
N GLU A 23 13.58 -6.21 4.98
CA GLU A 23 13.47 -4.83 5.45
C GLU A 23 12.01 -4.37 5.49
N LEU A 24 11.63 -3.66 6.56
CA LEU A 24 10.34 -2.98 6.63
C LEU A 24 10.41 -1.66 5.86
N ILE A 25 9.68 -1.59 4.76
CA ILE A 25 9.53 -0.38 3.97
C ILE A 25 8.22 0.29 4.38
N ARG A 26 8.29 1.59 4.64
CA ARG A 26 7.15 2.40 5.04
C ARG A 26 6.96 3.59 4.10
N TYR A 27 5.73 3.74 3.61
CA TYR A 27 5.28 4.95 2.91
C TYR A 27 4.33 5.70 3.84
N GLU A 28 4.71 6.90 4.26
CA GLU A 28 3.85 7.75 5.09
C GLU A 28 2.61 8.24 4.34
N ARG A 29 2.77 8.50 3.04
CA ARG A 29 1.71 8.96 2.15
C ARG A 29 1.77 8.18 0.85
N ALA A 30 0.69 7.48 0.52
CA ALA A 30 0.52 6.79 -0.75
C ALA A 30 -0.96 6.75 -1.15
N VAL A 31 -1.22 6.58 -2.44
CA VAL A 31 -2.58 6.35 -2.98
C VAL A 31 -2.67 4.98 -3.63
N LEU A 32 -3.85 4.36 -3.57
CA LEU A 32 -4.11 3.06 -4.18
C LEU A 32 -4.43 3.25 -5.65
N THR A 33 -3.57 2.78 -6.55
CA THR A 33 -3.79 2.94 -8.00
C THR A 33 -4.61 1.79 -8.56
N SER A 34 -4.40 0.56 -8.06
CA SER A 34 -5.22 -0.59 -8.43
C SER A 34 -5.22 -1.70 -7.38
N PHE A 35 -6.35 -2.39 -7.31
CA PHE A 35 -6.62 -3.51 -6.43
C PHE A 35 -7.62 -4.45 -7.10
N HIS A 36 -7.37 -5.75 -6.97
CA HIS A 36 -8.32 -6.80 -7.34
C HIS A 36 -8.72 -7.57 -6.07
N SER A 37 -10.01 -7.78 -5.85
CA SER A 37 -10.53 -8.39 -4.60
C SER A 37 -9.90 -9.76 -4.32
N SER A 38 -9.82 -10.61 -5.34
CA SER A 38 -9.14 -11.92 -5.28
C SER A 38 -7.63 -11.85 -5.57
N GLY A 39 -7.08 -10.67 -5.83
CA GLY A 39 -5.66 -10.49 -6.12
C GLY A 39 -4.80 -10.60 -4.86
N SER A 40 -3.60 -11.16 -5.02
CA SER A 40 -2.59 -11.25 -3.96
C SER A 40 -1.68 -10.03 -3.87
N THR A 41 -1.84 -9.06 -4.77
CA THR A 41 -1.04 -7.83 -4.82
C THR A 41 -1.90 -6.58 -4.91
N ILE A 42 -1.36 -5.47 -4.45
CA ILE A 42 -1.88 -4.12 -4.67
C ILE A 42 -0.84 -3.26 -5.37
N ASN A 43 -1.27 -2.26 -6.12
CA ASN A 43 -0.38 -1.22 -6.63
C ASN A 43 -0.65 0.08 -5.89
N VAL A 44 0.41 0.66 -5.33
CA VAL A 44 0.35 1.93 -4.60
C VAL A 44 1.28 2.93 -5.27
N LEU A 45 0.92 4.21 -5.27
CA LEU A 45 1.80 5.28 -5.70
C LEU A 45 2.20 6.09 -4.46
N PRO A 46 3.46 5.98 -3.99
CA PRO A 46 3.96 6.82 -2.91
C PRO A 46 3.96 8.30 -3.33
N ALA A 47 3.76 9.20 -2.38
CA ALA A 47 3.82 10.63 -2.64
C ALA A 47 5.21 11.03 -3.16
N GLY A 48 5.25 11.83 -4.22
CA GLY A 48 6.49 12.27 -4.88
C GLY A 48 7.05 11.30 -5.94
N GLU A 49 6.49 10.09 -6.06
CA GLU A 49 6.86 9.16 -7.11
C GLU A 49 6.02 9.36 -8.37
N SER A 50 6.58 9.04 -9.53
CA SER A 50 5.86 9.03 -10.82
C SER A 50 5.38 7.63 -11.22
N THR A 51 5.90 6.58 -10.56
CA THR A 51 5.63 5.18 -10.93
C THR A 51 5.05 4.38 -9.75
N PRO A 52 3.95 3.63 -9.96
CA PRO A 52 3.39 2.79 -8.92
C PRO A 52 4.31 1.63 -8.53
N ARG A 53 4.23 1.21 -7.26
CA ARG A 53 4.92 0.05 -6.69
C ARG A 53 3.93 -1.07 -6.43
N LYS A 54 4.29 -2.29 -6.85
CA LYS A 54 3.50 -3.50 -6.63
C LYS A 54 3.90 -4.17 -5.32
N ILE A 55 2.95 -4.36 -4.42
CA ILE A 55 3.16 -4.92 -3.08
C ILE A 55 2.34 -6.21 -2.94
N ARG A 56 2.94 -7.28 -2.41
CA ARG A 56 2.21 -8.49 -2.04
C ARG A 56 1.46 -8.26 -0.74
N ARG A 57 0.16 -8.55 -0.73
CA ARG A 57 -0.74 -8.28 0.40
C ARG A 57 -0.29 -8.98 1.68
N CYS A 58 0.15 -10.23 1.59
CA CYS A 58 0.63 -11.02 2.73
C CYS A 58 1.93 -10.49 3.37
N LEU A 59 2.61 -9.52 2.75
CA LEU A 59 3.80 -8.90 3.31
C LEU A 59 3.48 -7.56 4.00
N ILE A 60 2.24 -7.09 3.92
CA ILE A 60 1.83 -5.82 4.53
C ILE A 60 1.66 -6.04 6.03
N THR A 61 2.31 -5.19 6.82
CA THR A 61 2.32 -5.26 8.29
C THR A 61 1.47 -4.17 8.92
N ARG A 62 1.27 -3.04 8.23
CA ARG A 62 0.45 -1.92 8.72
C ARG A 62 -0.29 -1.18 7.61
N PHE A 63 -1.45 -0.65 7.98
CA PHE A 63 -2.16 0.40 7.24
C PHE A 63 -2.53 1.52 8.21
N ASN A 64 -2.29 2.79 7.84
CA ASN A 64 -2.65 3.95 8.66
C ASN A 64 -2.20 3.81 10.13
N ASN A 65 -0.95 3.38 10.33
CA ASN A 65 -0.34 3.06 11.63
C ASN A 65 -0.95 1.89 12.40
N ILE A 66 -2.07 1.33 11.95
CA ILE A 66 -2.71 0.17 12.53
C ILE A 66 -2.00 -1.08 12.02
N LYS A 67 -1.54 -1.91 12.96
CA LYS A 67 -0.92 -3.19 12.63
C LYS A 67 -1.97 -4.16 12.11
N VAL A 68 -1.73 -4.69 10.92
CA VAL A 68 -2.55 -5.73 10.30
C VAL A 68 -1.71 -7.00 10.32
N TYR A 69 -2.12 -7.93 11.16
CA TYR A 69 -1.55 -9.28 11.15
C TYR A 69 -2.33 -10.10 10.11
N PHE A 70 -1.60 -10.87 9.31
CA PHE A 70 -2.14 -12.03 8.62
C PHE A 70 -1.86 -13.27 9.46
#